data_AF-A0A0G0Q7Y7-F1
#
_entry.id   AF-A0A0G0Q7Y7-F1
#
_cell.length_a   1.000
_cell.length_b   1.000
_cell.length_c   1.000
_cell.angle_alpha   90.00
_cell.angle_beta   90.00
_cell.angle_gamma   90.00
#
_symmetry.space_group_name_H-M   'P 1'
#
loop_
_entity.id
_entity.type
_entity.pdbx_description
1 polymer ?
#
loop_
_entity_poly.entity_id
_entity_poly.type
_entity_poly.pdbx_seq_one_letter_code
_entity_poly.pdbx_strand_id
1 'polypeptide(L)' 'YPTETDYNFFLTPKDSDKTIFSKDFEEHKLNKQKYLK' A
#
# COMPACT_ATOMS: atom_id res chain seq x y z
N TYR A 1 -3.52 -20.49 3.85
CA TYR A 1 -2.50 -20.46 2.77
C TYR A 1 -2.38 -19.04 2.27
N PRO A 2 -1.17 -18.52 2.03
CA PRO A 2 -0.97 -17.20 1.45
C PRO A 2 -1.44 -17.19 -0.02
N THR A 3 -1.91 -16.03 -0.47
CA THR A 3 -2.23 -15.80 -1.88
C THR A 3 -0.94 -15.38 -2.60
N GLU A 4 -0.59 -16.05 -3.69
CA GLU A 4 0.52 -15.59 -4.52
C GLU A 4 0.13 -14.30 -5.22
N THR A 5 0.86 -13.22 -4.91
CA THR A 5 0.63 -11.89 -5.49
C THR A 5 1.96 -11.17 -5.68
N ASP A 6 2.05 -10.31 -6.70
CA ASP A 6 3.26 -9.50 -6.96
C ASP A 6 3.37 -8.24 -6.08
N TYR A 7 2.54 -8.11 -5.05
CA TYR A 7 2.53 -6.94 -4.18
C TYR A 7 3.71 -6.99 -3.20
N ASN A 8 4.68 -6.11 -3.39
CA ASN A 8 5.88 -6.03 -2.56
C ASN A 8 5.76 -5.03 -1.40
N PHE A 9 4.80 -4.11 -1.49
CA PHE A 9 4.63 -3.04 -0.51
C PHE A 9 3.18 -2.96 -0.04
N PHE A 10 3.01 -2.58 1.22
CA PHE A 10 1.69 -2.29 1.79
C PHE A 10 1.71 -0.98 2.57
N LEU A 11 0.57 -0.30 2.61
CA LEU A 11 0.35 0.92 3.36
C LEU A 11 -1.01 0.85 4.03
N THR A 12 -1.04 1.06 5.35
CA THR A 12 -2.27 1.14 6.13
C THR A 12 -2.41 2.58 6.66
N PRO A 13 -3.25 3.43 6.04
CA PRO A 13 -3.51 4.76 6.54
C PRO A 13 -4.19 4.68 7.90
N LYS A 14 -3.85 5.56 8.85
CA LYS A 14 -4.50 5.58 10.16
C LYS A 14 -5.98 5.98 10.07
N ASP A 15 -6.31 6.81 9.08
CA ASP A 15 -7.66 7.35 8.85
C ASP A 15 -8.51 6.47 7.92
N SER A 16 -8.00 5.31 7.49
CA SER A 16 -8.73 4.41 6.60
C SER A 16 -8.58 2.97 7.06
N ASP A 17 -9.71 2.26 7.18
CA ASP A 17 -9.74 0.81 7.45
C ASP A 17 -9.29 -0.04 6.24
N LYS A 18 -8.57 0.55 5.28
CA LYS A 18 -8.14 -0.10 4.04
C LYS A 18 -6.64 -0.27 4.00
N THR A 19 -6.20 -1.50 3.74
CA THR A 19 -4.80 -1.79 3.44
C THR A 19 -4.58 -1.67 1.94
N ILE A 20 -3.66 -0.80 1.55
CA ILE A 20 -3.32 -0.54 0.15
C ILE A 20 -2.06 -1.33 -0.17
N PHE A 21 -2.14 -2.18 -1.19
CA PHE A 21 -1.01 -2.95 -1.67
C PHE A 21 -0.45 -2.33 -2.94
N SER A 22 0.87 -2.35 -3.10
CA SER A 22 1.57 -1.76 -4.25
C SER A 22 2.65 -2.73 -4.72
N LYS A 23 2.82 -2.81 -6.04
CA LYS A 23 3.84 -3.69 -6.65
C LYS A 23 5.20 -3.01 -6.66
N ASP A 24 5.19 -1.72 -6.96
CA ASP A 24 6.37 -0.88 -7.16
C ASP A 24 6.59 0.14 -6.05
N PHE A 25 7.83 0.55 -5.87
CA PHE A 25 8.22 1.55 -4.88
C PHE A 25 7.63 2.93 -5.17
N GLU A 26 7.53 3.32 -6.45
CA GLU A 26 6.96 4.61 -6.85
C GLU A 26 5.46 4.68 -6.52
N GLU A 27 4.73 3.60 -6.78
CA GLU A 27 3.32 3.46 -6.42
C GLU A 27 3.13 3.55 -4.89
N HIS A 28 4.00 2.88 -4.11
CA HIS A 28 3.99 2.99 -2.66
C HIS A 28 4.22 4.42 -2.17
N LYS A 29 5.14 5.17 -2.80
CA LYS A 29 5.44 6.56 -2.45
C LYS A 29 4.26 7.49 -2.75
N LEU A 30 3.60 7.31 -3.90
CA LEU A 30 2.38 8.05 -4.25
C LEU A 30 1.26 7.77 -3.25
N ASN A 31 1.06 6.52 -2.87
CA ASN A 31 0.08 6.14 -1.86
C ASN A 31 0.43 6.75 -0.50
N LYS A 32 1.70 6.75 -0.08
CA LYS A 32 2.11 7.45 1.15
C LYS A 32 1.76 8.92 1.11
N GLN A 33 2.08 9.62 0.02
CA GLN A 33 1.76 11.04 -0.11
C GLN A 33 0.25 11.31 -0.10
N LYS A 34 -0.55 10.41 -0.70
CA LYS A 34 -2.00 10.56 -0.78
C LYS A 34 -2.70 10.31 0.56
N TYR A 35 -2.18 9.39 1.37
CA TYR A 35 -2.89 8.89 2.56
C TYR A 35 -2.23 9.25 3.91
N LEU A 36 -0.98 9.74 3.94
CA LEU A 36 -0.29 10.23 5.16
C LEU A 36 -0.11 11.75 5.12
N LYS A 37 -1.04 12.50 4.54
CA LYS A 37 -0.95 13.97 4.47
C LYS A 37 -1.29 14.63 5.81
#